data_AF-A0A397VEM7-F1
#
_entry.id   AF-A0A397VEM7-F1
#
_cell.length_a   1.000
_cell.length_b   1.000
_cell.length_c   1.000
_cell.angle_alpha   90.00
_cell.angle_beta   90.00
_cell.angle_gamma   90.00
#
_symmetry.space_group_name_H-M   'P 1'
#
loop_
_entity.id
_entity.type
_entity.pdbx_description
1 polymer ?
#
loop_
_entity_poly.entity_id
_entity_poly.type
_entity_poly.pdbx_seq_one_letter_code
_entity_poly.pdbx_strand_id
1 'polypeptide(L)'
;MVAIKSLGIFLIVNAILFFNIVCGDDLDLDYMLSLVNSARSDNGVDPPLQLNSLLIDTAQRHSERMEESGELSHDDEDGDFATRITNSGYDWNAIGENIASGYENEDSVMDGWMNSPPHRANILNPDFRDLGVGRSGDYWTQDFGRTFEESDAEES
;
A
#
# COMPACT_ATOMS: atom_id res chain seq x y z
N MET A 1 59.36 48.92 3.48
CA MET A 1 59.99 47.59 3.51
C MET A 1 59.51 46.94 4.80
N VAL A 2 58.76 45.83 4.84
CA VAL A 2 58.77 44.63 4.01
C VAL A 2 57.33 44.14 3.82
N ALA A 3 56.99 43.76 2.58
CA ALA A 3 55.79 43.02 2.24
C ALA A 3 56.07 41.51 2.40
N ILE A 4 55.14 40.76 2.99
CA ILE A 4 55.11 39.30 2.92
C ILE A 4 53.78 38.90 2.29
N LYS A 5 53.86 38.29 1.10
CA LYS A 5 52.76 37.62 0.40
C LYS A 5 52.90 36.11 0.63
N SER A 6 51.79 35.44 0.96
CA SER A 6 51.47 34.02 0.74
C SER A 6 49.98 33.87 1.12
N LEU A 7 48.99 33.69 0.23
CA LEU A 7 48.67 32.66 -0.77
C LEU A 7 48.14 31.34 -0.16
N GLY A 8 46.86 31.02 -0.45
CA GLY A 8 46.16 29.74 -0.20
C GLY A 8 45.37 29.72 1.11
N ILE A 9 44.08 29.37 1.19
CA ILE A 9 43.27 28.44 0.38
C ILE A 9 41.81 28.92 0.40
N PHE A 10 41.16 28.93 -0.76
CA PHE A 10 39.71 29.02 -0.88
C PHE A 10 39.23 27.57 -1.02
N LEU A 11 38.57 27.02 0.00
CA LEU A 11 37.81 25.79 -0.12
C LEU A 11 36.34 26.11 0.22
N ILE A 12 35.59 26.27 -0.85
CA ILE A 12 34.20 25.81 -1.02
C ILE A 12 34.10 24.45 -0.27
N VAL A 13 33.11 24.12 0.55
CA VAL A 13 31.70 23.89 0.21
C VAL A 13 30.90 23.75 1.50
N ASN A 14 29.65 24.22 1.46
CA ASN A 14 28.49 23.71 2.20
C ASN A 14 28.73 22.50 3.12
N ALA A 15 28.56 22.70 4.42
CA ALA A 15 28.08 21.63 5.30
C ALA A 15 26.81 22.14 5.96
N ILE A 16 25.79 22.35 5.13
CA ILE A 16 24.42 22.18 5.62
C ILE A 16 24.36 20.71 6.00
N LEU A 17 24.27 20.41 7.29
CA LEU A 17 23.81 19.10 7.74
C LEU A 17 22.30 19.02 7.46
N PHE A 18 21.95 19.01 6.17
CA PHE A 18 20.80 18.26 5.68
C PHE A 18 21.28 16.82 5.66
N PHE A 19 21.29 16.18 6.83
CA PHE A 19 21.09 14.75 6.81
C PHE A 19 19.61 14.58 6.47
N ASN A 20 19.35 14.53 5.17
CA ASN A 20 18.09 14.09 4.60
C ASN A 20 17.85 12.68 5.15
N ILE A 21 17.08 12.59 6.22
CA ILE A 21 16.25 11.42 6.46
C ILE A 21 14.84 11.92 6.18
N VAL A 22 14.51 11.94 4.89
CA VAL A 22 13.14 11.62 4.51
C VAL A 22 13.19 10.11 4.35
N CYS A 23 12.85 9.36 5.41
CA CYS A 23 12.35 8.00 5.20
C CYS A 23 10.97 8.21 4.57
N GLY A 24 10.87 7.99 3.26
CA GLY A 24 9.60 8.05 2.55
C GLY A 24 8.82 6.76 2.77
N ASP A 25 8.43 6.49 4.02
CA ASP A 25 7.55 5.37 4.39
C ASP A 25 6.10 5.81 4.57
N ASP A 26 5.74 7.03 4.18
CA ASP A 26 4.41 7.55 4.49
C ASP A 26 3.46 7.21 3.33
N LEU A 27 2.92 5.99 3.39
CA LEU A 27 1.72 5.61 2.66
C LEU A 27 0.60 6.60 3.00
N ASP A 28 0.15 7.39 2.03
CA ASP A 28 -1.05 8.21 2.15
C ASP A 28 -2.28 7.38 1.79
N LEU A 29 -2.96 6.85 2.81
CA LEU A 29 -4.14 5.99 2.65
C LEU A 29 -5.29 6.68 1.94
N ASP A 30 -5.50 7.98 2.20
CA ASP A 30 -6.59 8.74 1.56
C ASP A 30 -6.26 8.98 0.09
N TYR A 31 -5.00 9.28 -0.23
CA TYR A 31 -4.55 9.40 -1.61
C TYR A 31 -4.65 8.07 -2.37
N MET A 32 -4.17 6.98 -1.78
CA MET A 32 -4.31 5.63 -2.36
C MET A 32 -5.77 5.25 -2.60
N LEU A 33 -6.66 5.49 -1.62
CA LEU A 33 -8.10 5.27 -1.80
C LEU A 33 -8.65 6.10 -2.97
N SER A 34 -8.19 7.35 -3.12
CA SER A 34 -8.62 8.22 -4.22
C SER A 34 -8.19 7.69 -5.59
N LEU A 35 -6.98 7.14 -5.71
CA LEU A 35 -6.49 6.51 -6.94
C LEU A 35 -7.32 5.28 -7.32
N VAL A 36 -7.58 4.40 -6.35
CA VAL A 36 -8.41 3.21 -6.53
C VAL A 36 -9.83 3.59 -6.97
N ASN A 37 -10.45 4.54 -6.28
CA ASN A 37 -11.81 4.96 -6.59
C ASN A 37 -11.92 5.75 -7.90
N SER A 38 -10.90 6.52 -8.30
CA SER A 38 -10.83 7.11 -9.64
C SER A 38 -10.80 6.03 -10.71
N ALA A 39 -9.92 5.03 -10.55
CA ALA A 39 -9.83 3.91 -11.49
C ALA A 39 -11.17 3.13 -11.59
N ARG A 40 -11.85 2.90 -10.47
CA ARG A 40 -13.18 2.26 -10.44
C ARG A 40 -14.22 3.11 -11.17
N SER A 41 -14.30 4.40 -10.88
CA SER A 41 -15.25 5.33 -11.52
C SER A 41 -15.01 5.43 -13.03
N ASP A 42 -13.75 5.56 -13.47
CA ASP A 42 -13.38 5.60 -14.89
C ASP A 42 -13.75 4.33 -15.66
N ASN A 43 -13.93 3.22 -14.95
CA ASN A 43 -14.35 1.93 -15.49
C ASN A 43 -15.82 1.60 -15.20
N GLY A 44 -16.61 2.55 -14.69
CA GLY A 44 -18.04 2.39 -14.43
C GLY A 44 -18.37 1.44 -13.27
N VAL A 45 -17.47 1.31 -12.30
CA VAL A 45 -17.66 0.46 -11.12
C VAL A 45 -18.07 1.33 -9.93
N ASP A 46 -19.30 1.11 -9.47
CA ASP A 46 -19.91 1.75 -8.31
C ASP A 46 -20.45 0.69 -7.33
N PRO A 47 -20.56 0.99 -6.02
CA PRO A 47 -20.13 2.21 -5.34
C PRO A 47 -18.60 2.27 -5.12
N PRO A 48 -18.07 3.46 -4.76
CA PRO A 48 -16.68 3.59 -4.33
C PRO A 48 -16.40 2.75 -3.07
N LEU A 49 -15.16 2.29 -2.95
CA LEU A 49 -14.67 1.62 -1.75
C LEU A 49 -14.48 2.61 -0.61
N GLN A 50 -14.49 2.09 0.62
CA GLN A 50 -14.17 2.82 1.85
C GLN A 50 -13.01 2.13 2.57
N LEU A 51 -12.23 2.90 3.33
CA LEU A 51 -11.17 2.32 4.15
C LEU A 51 -11.75 1.53 5.32
N ASN A 52 -11.22 0.34 5.56
CA ASN A 52 -11.58 -0.51 6.69
C ASN A 52 -10.35 -0.77 7.57
N SER A 53 -10.45 -0.44 8.86
CA SER A 53 -9.30 -0.51 9.77
C SER A 53 -8.76 -1.92 10.00
N LEU A 54 -9.59 -2.97 9.90
CA LEU A 54 -9.15 -4.36 10.08
C LEU A 54 -8.35 -4.83 8.86
N LEU A 55 -8.80 -4.45 7.66
CA LEU A 55 -8.06 -4.72 6.43
C LEU A 55 -6.76 -3.91 6.36
N ILE A 56 -6.76 -2.65 6.81
CA ILE A 56 -5.52 -1.83 6.88
C ILE A 56 -4.49 -2.51 7.79
N ASP A 57 -4.89 -2.90 9.00
CA ASP A 57 -4.01 -3.56 9.97
C ASP A 57 -3.45 -4.89 9.44
N THR A 58 -4.27 -5.65 8.71
CA THR A 58 -3.86 -6.92 8.11
C THR A 58 -2.90 -6.71 6.94
N ALA A 59 -3.21 -5.80 6.02
CA ALA A 59 -2.36 -5.45 4.89
C ALA A 59 -1.00 -4.91 5.35
N GLN A 60 -0.98 -4.07 6.39
CA GLN A 60 0.24 -3.52 6.97
C GLN A 60 1.14 -4.62 7.55
N ARG A 61 0.57 -5.51 8.38
CA ARG A 61 1.33 -6.64 8.93
C ARG A 61 1.86 -7.55 7.84
N HIS A 62 1.08 -7.82 6.81
CA HIS A 62 1.52 -8.67 5.71
C HIS A 62 2.69 -8.04 4.94
N SER A 63 2.65 -6.73 4.70
CA SER A 63 3.79 -6.00 4.12
C SER A 63 5.04 -6.08 5.01
N GLU A 64 4.90 -5.95 6.32
CA GLU A 64 6.00 -6.12 7.29
C GLU A 64 6.57 -7.55 7.23
N ARG A 65 5.74 -8.59 7.10
CA ARG A 65 6.20 -9.98 6.95
C ARG A 65 6.96 -10.21 5.65
N MET A 66 6.49 -9.64 4.55
CA MET A 66 7.20 -9.71 3.27
C MET A 66 8.54 -8.99 3.32
N GLU A 67 8.62 -7.86 4.03
CA GLU A 67 9.89 -7.17 4.27
C GLU A 67 10.84 -8.01 5.16
N GLU A 68 10.35 -8.58 6.25
CA GLU A 68 11.13 -9.42 7.18
C GLU A 68 11.72 -10.66 6.48
N SER A 69 10.92 -11.30 5.62
CA SER A 69 11.32 -12.51 4.89
C SER A 69 12.12 -12.21 3.62
N GLY A 70 11.92 -11.04 3.01
CA GLY A 70 12.45 -10.71 1.69
C GLY A 70 11.71 -11.40 0.54
N GLU A 71 10.54 -11.99 0.79
CA GLU A 71 9.79 -12.78 -0.20
C GLU A 71 8.43 -12.12 -0.53
N LEU A 72 8.11 -12.03 -1.83
CA LEU A 72 6.79 -11.60 -2.30
C LEU A 72 5.87 -12.82 -2.37
N SER A 73 4.99 -12.98 -1.39
CA SER A 73 4.12 -14.16 -1.23
C SER A 73 2.78 -13.76 -0.67
N HIS A 74 1.70 -14.40 -1.15
CA HIS A 74 0.35 -14.27 -0.57
C HIS A 74 0.20 -15.04 0.75
N ASP A 75 1.17 -15.91 1.09
CA ASP A 75 1.18 -16.73 2.30
C ASP A 75 2.32 -16.27 3.20
N ASP A 76 2.09 -16.26 4.51
CA ASP A 76 3.11 -16.01 5.54
C ASP A 76 2.94 -16.96 6.74
N GLU A 77 3.67 -16.69 7.84
CA GLU A 77 3.61 -17.52 9.05
C GLU A 77 2.26 -17.44 9.80
N ASP A 78 1.49 -16.37 9.57
CA ASP A 78 0.18 -16.14 10.16
C ASP A 78 -0.95 -16.80 9.33
N GLY A 79 -0.63 -17.28 8.12
CA GLY A 79 -1.47 -18.15 7.30
C GLY A 79 -1.54 -17.72 5.83
N ASP A 80 -2.43 -18.37 5.08
CA ASP A 80 -2.85 -17.86 3.77
C ASP A 80 -3.68 -16.58 3.92
N PHE A 81 -3.89 -15.86 2.81
CA PHE A 81 -4.67 -14.62 2.78
C PHE A 81 -6.02 -14.74 3.50
N ALA A 82 -6.82 -15.76 3.19
CA ALA A 82 -8.14 -15.93 3.79
C ALA A 82 -8.07 -16.16 5.31
N THR A 83 -7.06 -16.90 5.78
CA THR A 83 -6.81 -17.13 7.20
C THR A 83 -6.45 -15.82 7.91
N ARG A 84 -5.57 -14.99 7.33
CA ARG A 84 -5.21 -13.68 7.89
C ARG A 84 -6.42 -12.77 8.04
N ILE A 85 -7.23 -12.64 6.98
CA ILE A 85 -8.44 -11.80 7.02
C ILE A 85 -9.43 -12.31 8.08
N THR A 86 -9.64 -13.62 8.16
CA THR A 86 -10.53 -14.23 9.17
C THR A 86 -10.02 -13.98 10.59
N ASN A 87 -8.71 -14.11 10.83
CA ASN A 87 -8.08 -13.88 12.13
C ASN A 87 -8.10 -12.41 12.57
N SER A 88 -8.21 -11.46 11.63
CA SER A 88 -8.39 -10.04 11.93
C SER A 88 -9.75 -9.74 12.58
N GLY A 89 -10.73 -10.65 12.44
CA GLY A 89 -12.11 -10.44 12.86
C GLY A 89 -12.98 -9.73 11.83
N TYR A 90 -12.47 -9.51 10.60
CA TYR A 90 -13.27 -9.02 9.48
C TYR A 90 -14.22 -10.14 9.02
N ASP A 91 -15.53 -9.95 9.19
CA ASP A 91 -16.56 -10.92 8.82
C ASP A 91 -16.92 -10.79 7.35
N TRP A 92 -16.41 -11.70 6.51
CA TRP A 92 -16.38 -11.50 5.05
C TRP A 92 -17.21 -12.50 4.26
N ASN A 93 -17.84 -11.99 3.20
CA ASN A 93 -18.51 -12.75 2.14
C ASN A 93 -17.63 -12.81 0.88
N ALA A 94 -16.90 -11.73 0.58
CA ALA A 94 -15.93 -11.70 -0.51
C ALA A 94 -14.66 -10.97 -0.08
N ILE A 95 -13.50 -11.48 -0.51
CA ILE A 95 -12.18 -10.91 -0.25
C ILE A 95 -11.28 -11.02 -1.49
N GLY A 96 -10.28 -10.16 -1.58
CA GLY A 96 -9.24 -10.22 -2.62
C GLY A 96 -7.96 -9.49 -2.18
N GLU A 97 -6.81 -9.87 -2.73
CA GLU A 97 -5.51 -9.29 -2.35
C GLU A 97 -4.70 -8.97 -3.61
N ASN A 98 -4.06 -7.80 -3.60
CA ASN A 98 -2.95 -7.48 -4.48
C ASN A 98 -1.69 -7.27 -3.63
N ILE A 99 -0.58 -7.86 -4.06
CA ILE A 99 0.74 -7.60 -3.49
C ILE A 99 1.69 -7.09 -4.57
N ALA A 100 2.65 -6.26 -4.18
CA ALA A 100 3.70 -5.78 -5.09
C ALA A 100 4.99 -5.49 -4.32
N SER A 101 6.11 -5.46 -5.03
CA SER A 101 7.35 -4.93 -4.50
C SER A 101 8.12 -4.10 -5.52
N GLY A 102 8.96 -3.18 -5.02
CA GLY A 102 9.87 -2.35 -5.84
C GLY A 102 9.24 -1.11 -6.45
N TYR A 103 8.08 -0.67 -5.93
CA TYR A 103 7.41 0.57 -6.33
C TYR A 103 7.66 1.66 -5.29
N GLU A 104 8.03 2.85 -5.74
CA GLU A 104 8.48 3.94 -4.86
C GLU A 104 7.30 4.66 -4.16
N ASN A 105 6.13 4.69 -4.79
CA ASN A 105 4.96 5.46 -4.34
C ASN A 105 3.64 4.88 -4.87
N GLU A 106 2.54 5.44 -4.37
CA GLU A 106 1.14 5.06 -4.63
C GLU A 106 0.80 5.11 -6.13
N ASP A 107 1.23 6.14 -6.85
CA ASP A 107 1.00 6.26 -8.29
C ASP A 107 1.65 5.10 -9.04
N SER A 108 2.93 4.84 -8.75
CA SER A 108 3.69 3.80 -9.43
C SER A 108 3.16 2.38 -9.18
N VAL A 109 2.75 2.08 -7.94
CA VAL A 109 2.18 0.76 -7.61
C VAL A 109 0.77 0.60 -8.18
N MET A 110 -0.06 1.65 -8.17
CA MET A 110 -1.37 1.63 -8.82
C MET A 110 -1.26 1.42 -10.32
N ASP A 111 -0.32 2.10 -10.99
CA ASP A 111 -0.02 1.86 -12.39
C ASP A 111 0.41 0.40 -12.63
N GLY A 112 1.26 -0.14 -11.76
CA GLY A 112 1.67 -1.54 -11.79
C GLY A 112 0.51 -2.52 -11.69
N TRP A 113 -0.38 -2.32 -10.71
CA TRP A 113 -1.57 -3.15 -10.53
C TRP A 113 -2.57 -3.01 -11.68
N MET A 114 -2.83 -1.80 -12.17
CA MET A 114 -3.77 -1.58 -13.27
C MET A 114 -3.28 -2.15 -14.60
N ASN A 115 -1.96 -2.28 -14.80
CA ASN A 115 -1.38 -2.94 -15.98
C ASN A 115 -1.28 -4.47 -15.86
N SER A 116 -1.61 -5.03 -14.69
CA SER A 116 -1.64 -6.48 -14.45
C SER A 116 -3.09 -6.99 -14.48
N PRO A 117 -3.48 -7.86 -15.44
CA PRO A 117 -4.84 -8.39 -15.51
C PRO A 117 -5.41 -8.97 -14.21
N PRO A 118 -4.69 -9.81 -13.43
CA PRO A 118 -5.20 -10.31 -12.16
C PRO A 118 -5.39 -9.19 -11.12
N HIS A 119 -4.43 -8.27 -10.98
CA HIS A 119 -4.53 -7.20 -9.97
C HIS A 119 -5.64 -6.18 -10.31
N ARG A 120 -5.74 -5.83 -11.60
CA ARG A 120 -6.82 -4.99 -12.12
C ARG A 120 -8.19 -5.62 -11.90
N ALA A 121 -8.30 -6.94 -11.98
CA ALA A 121 -9.56 -7.63 -11.71
C ALA A 121 -10.03 -7.44 -10.26
N ASN A 122 -9.12 -7.43 -9.29
CA ASN A 122 -9.45 -7.13 -7.89
C ASN A 122 -9.89 -5.67 -7.71
N ILE A 123 -9.12 -4.71 -8.23
CA ILE A 123 -9.42 -3.27 -8.11
C ILE A 123 -10.82 -2.94 -8.68
N LEU A 124 -11.19 -3.58 -9.80
CA LEU A 124 -12.45 -3.32 -10.51
C LEU A 124 -13.57 -4.31 -10.16
N ASN A 125 -13.40 -5.14 -9.13
CA ASN A 125 -14.44 -6.06 -8.72
C ASN A 125 -15.62 -5.28 -8.09
N PRO A 126 -16.85 -5.37 -8.66
CA PRO A 126 -18.02 -4.65 -8.14
C PRO A 126 -18.58 -5.23 -6.84
N ASP A 127 -18.10 -6.38 -6.36
CA ASP A 127 -18.60 -7.01 -5.14
C ASP A 127 -17.97 -6.38 -3.88
N PHE A 128 -16.77 -5.82 -3.99
CA PHE A 128 -16.05 -5.22 -2.88
C PHE A 128 -16.61 -3.85 -2.46
N ARG A 129 -16.50 -3.55 -1.17
CA ARG A 129 -16.90 -2.28 -0.54
C ARG A 129 -15.82 -1.69 0.36
N ASP A 130 -14.95 -2.54 0.87
CA ASP A 130 -13.90 -2.18 1.81
C ASP A 130 -12.51 -2.33 1.18
N LEU A 131 -11.59 -1.48 1.63
CA LEU A 131 -10.20 -1.44 1.23
C LEU A 131 -9.30 -1.32 2.48
N GLY A 132 -8.23 -2.10 2.52
CA GLY A 132 -7.07 -1.90 3.37
C GLY A 132 -5.81 -1.85 2.53
N VAL A 133 -4.86 -1.00 2.92
CA VAL A 133 -3.56 -0.91 2.25
C VAL A 133 -2.47 -0.82 3.30
N GLY A 134 -1.38 -1.53 3.06
CA GLY A 134 -0.19 -1.53 3.89
C GLY A 134 1.06 -1.36 3.03
N ARG A 135 2.11 -0.80 3.64
CA ARG A 135 3.43 -0.70 3.03
C ARG A 135 4.52 -0.89 4.09
N SER A 136 5.54 -1.66 3.76
CA SER A 136 6.76 -1.77 4.56
C SER A 136 7.97 -1.87 3.63
N GLY A 137 8.85 -0.87 3.69
CA GLY A 137 9.94 -0.71 2.73
C GLY A 137 9.46 -0.71 1.27
N ASP A 138 9.93 -1.70 0.51
CA ASP A 138 9.59 -1.89 -0.90
C ASP A 138 8.30 -2.69 -1.12
N TYR A 139 7.70 -3.27 -0.08
CA TYR A 139 6.56 -4.18 -0.16
C TYR A 139 5.23 -3.48 0.08
N TRP A 140 4.23 -3.86 -0.72
CA TRP A 140 2.89 -3.28 -0.72
C TRP A 140 1.85 -4.39 -0.67
N THR A 141 0.82 -4.19 0.14
CA THR A 141 -0.37 -5.05 0.21
C THR A 141 -1.62 -4.21 0.05
N GLN A 142 -2.58 -4.69 -0.74
CA GLN A 142 -3.89 -4.10 -0.91
C GLN A 142 -4.96 -5.18 -0.75
N ASP A 143 -5.69 -5.10 0.36
CA ASP A 143 -6.74 -6.04 0.75
C ASP A 143 -8.11 -5.45 0.45
N PHE A 144 -8.96 -6.22 -0.21
CA PHE A 144 -10.33 -5.88 -0.53
C PHE A 144 -11.29 -6.75 0.25
N GLY A 145 -12.44 -6.19 0.60
CA GLY A 145 -13.46 -6.93 1.34
C GLY A 145 -14.90 -6.52 1.03
N ARG A 146 -15.81 -7.43 1.35
CA ARG A 146 -17.23 -7.19 1.53
C ARG A 146 -17.73 -8.02 2.71
N THR A 147 -18.34 -7.38 3.68
CA THR A 147 -19.03 -8.07 4.78
C THR A 147 -20.40 -8.60 4.34
N PHE A 148 -20.98 -9.52 5.12
CA PHE A 148 -22.39 -9.86 5.01
C PHE A 148 -23.24 -8.62 5.33
N GLU A 149 -24.25 -8.30 4.52
CA GLU A 149 -25.28 -7.34 4.94
C GLU A 149 -26.33 -8.03 5.81
N GLU A 150 -26.93 -7.29 6.74
CA GLU A 150 -28.02 -7.80 7.59
C GLU A 150 -29.21 -8.30 6.73
N SER A 151 -29.39 -7.75 5.53
CA SER A 151 -30.40 -8.21 4.55
C SER A 151 -30.07 -9.55 3.89
N ASP A 152 -28.80 -9.97 3.87
CA ASP A 152 -28.39 -11.25 3.29
C ASP A 152 -28.62 -12.42 4.26
N ALA A 153 -28.86 -12.13 5.54
CA ALA A 153 -29.09 -13.12 6.59
C ALA A 153 -30.54 -13.60 6.73
N GLU A 154 -31.52 -12.92 6.11
CA GLU A 154 -32.95 -13.30 6.18
C GLU A 154 -33.38 -14.31 5.09
N GLU A 155 -32.52 -14.62 4.11
CA GLU A 155 -32.86 -15.51 2.99
C GLU A 155 -32.28 -16.94 3.10
N SER A 156 -31.64 -17.30 4.22
CA SER A 156 -31.03 -18.62 4.48
C SER A 156 -31.84 -19.55 5.38
#